data_AF-A0A1D6PV52-F1
#
_entry.id   AF-A0A1D6PV52-F1
#
_cell.length_a   1.000
_cell.length_b   1.000
_cell.length_c   1.000
_cell.angle_alpha   90.00
_cell.angle_beta   90.00
_cell.angle_gamma   90.00
#
_symmetry.space_group_name_H-M   'P 1'
#
loop_
_entity.id
_entity.type
_entity.pdbx_description
1 polymer ?
#
loop_
_entity_poly.entity_id
_entity_poly.type
_entity_poly.pdbx_seq_one_letter_code
_entity_poly.pdbx_strand_id
1 'polypeptide(L)' 'MVLKHTDPTAHAEVTAIREACKKLGKIELSDCEIYASCEPCPMCFGAVHLSRIKKLVYGAKAEAAIAIDLQCTTLL' A
#
# COMPACT_ATOMS: atom_id res chain seq x y z
N MET A 1 3.71 9.94 10.22
CA MET A 1 4.24 10.65 9.03
C MET A 1 3.30 11.75 8.58
N VAL A 2 1.98 11.51 8.50
CA VAL A 2 0.94 12.50 8.16
C VAL A 2 1.14 13.90 8.76
N LEU A 3 1.17 14.04 10.10
CA LEU A 3 1.32 15.35 10.74
C LEU A 3 2.68 16.00 10.50
N LYS A 4 3.75 15.20 10.39
CA LYS A 4 5.12 15.70 10.19
C LYS A 4 5.31 16.27 8.79
N HIS A 5 4.67 15.67 7.80
CA HIS A 5 4.76 16.08 6.40
C HIS A 5 3.60 16.97 5.96
N THR A 6 2.63 17.24 6.84
CA THR A 6 1.38 17.93 6.52
C THR A 6 0.72 17.35 5.26
N ASP A 7 0.81 16.03 5.11
CA ASP A 7 0.31 15.29 3.94
C ASP A 7 -0.62 14.18 4.43
N PRO A 8 -1.94 14.28 4.19
CA PRO A 8 -2.91 13.26 4.61
C PRO A 8 -2.66 11.89 3.96
N THR A 9 -1.92 11.84 2.85
CA THR A 9 -1.58 10.60 2.14
C THR A 9 -0.30 9.95 2.64
N ALA A 10 0.46 10.59 3.55
CA ALA A 10 1.72 10.08 4.09
C ALA A 10 1.52 9.00 5.16
N HIS A 11 0.80 7.94 4.79
CA HIS A 11 0.71 6.68 5.50
C HIS A 11 1.98 5.85 5.28
N ALA A 12 2.24 4.89 6.17
CA ALA A 12 3.48 4.12 6.14
C ALA A 12 3.69 3.42 4.79
N GLU A 13 2.64 2.80 4.25
CA GLU A 13 2.66 2.05 3.01
C GLU A 13 2.87 2.96 1.80
N VAL A 14 2.14 4.08 1.73
CA VAL A 14 2.29 5.06 0.65
C VAL A 14 3.69 5.69 0.66
N THR A 15 4.20 6.04 1.84
CA THR A 15 5.56 6.56 1.97
C THR A 15 6.59 5.52 1.54
N ALA A 16 6.46 4.26 1.98
CA ALA A 16 7.37 3.19 1.59
C ALA A 16 7.37 2.94 0.08
N ILE A 17 6.20 2.93 -0.56
CA ILE A 17 6.06 2.80 -2.02
C ILE A 17 6.77 3.96 -2.73
N ARG A 18 6.52 5.21 -2.31
CA ARG A 18 7.16 6.40 -2.90
C ARG A 18 8.69 6.32 -2.81
N GLU A 19 9.21 5.92 -1.65
CA GLU A 19 10.65 5.76 -1.44
C GLU A 19 11.25 4.63 -2.29
N ALA A 20 10.57 3.48 -2.38
CA ALA A 20 11.00 2.35 -3.19
C ALA A 20 11.02 2.70 -4.69
N CYS A 21 9.95 3.32 -5.20
CA CYS A 21 9.87 3.79 -6.59
C CYS A 21 11.00 4.77 -6.92
N LYS A 22 11.26 5.74 -6.03
CA LYS A 22 12.35 6.71 -6.19
C LYS A 22 13.73 6.04 -6.17
N LYS A 23 13.95 5.07 -5.28
CA LYS A 23 15.23 4.36 -5.15
C LYS A 23 15.52 3.47 -6.36
N LEU A 24 14.50 2.82 -6.91
CA LEU A 24 14.63 1.90 -8.05
C LEU A 24 14.50 2.59 -9.41
N GLY A 25 14.03 3.85 -9.44
CA GLY A 25 13.76 4.58 -10.67
C GLY A 25 12.61 3.97 -11.49
N LYS A 26 11.65 3.31 -10.83
CA LYS A 26 10.52 2.61 -11.44
C LYS A 26 9.22 3.05 -10.79
N ILE A 27 8.13 2.99 -11.55
CA ILE A 27 6.76 3.24 -11.02
C ILE A 27 6.07 1.95 -10.58
N GLU A 28 6.51 0.80 -11.11
CA GLU A 28 6.02 -0.53 -10.75
C GLU A 28 7.05 -1.26 -9.88
N LEU A 29 6.53 -2.01 -8.91
CA LEU A 29 7.26 -2.75 -7.89
C LEU A 29 6.85 -4.24 -7.90
N SER A 30 6.65 -4.80 -9.09
CA SER A 30 6.19 -6.19 -9.30
C SER A 30 7.13 -7.26 -8.79
N ASP A 31 8.41 -6.94 -8.62
CA ASP A 31 9.42 -7.83 -8.02
C ASP A 31 9.56 -7.62 -6.50
N CYS A 32 8.74 -6.75 -5.90
CA CYS A 32 8.81 -6.41 -4.48
C CYS A 32 7.66 -7.03 -3.67
N GLU A 33 7.91 -7.15 -2.37
CA GLU A 33 6.92 -7.49 -1.36
C GLU A 33 6.86 -6.35 -0.33
N ILE A 34 5.69 -6.10 0.24
CA ILE A 34 5.48 -5.07 1.26
C ILE A 34 4.99 -5.70 2.56
N TYR A 35 5.59 -5.25 3.66
CA TYR A 35 5.29 -5.71 5.02
C TYR A 35 4.74 -4.54 5.82
N ALA A 36 3.51 -4.68 6.30
CA ALA A 36 2.83 -3.68 7.12
C ALA A 36 2.63 -4.19 8.56
N SER A 37 2.64 -3.29 9.53
CA SER A 37 2.41 -3.67 10.94
C SER A 37 0.97 -4.12 11.18
N CYS A 38 0.02 -3.42 10.58
CA CYS A 38 -1.41 -3.70 10.63
C CYS A 38 -1.97 -3.73 9.21
N GLU A 39 -3.21 -4.20 9.08
CA GLU A 39 -3.93 -4.18 7.82
C GLU A 39 -3.99 -2.75 7.25
N PRO A 40 -3.59 -2.55 5.98
CA PRO A 40 -3.60 -1.24 5.36
C PRO A 40 -5.03 -0.71 5.17
N CYS A 41 -5.19 0.61 5.20
CA CYS A 41 -6.47 1.24 4.87
C CYS A 41 -6.79 1.15 3.36
N PRO A 42 -8.05 1.37 2.92
CA PRO A 42 -8.43 1.34 1.50
C PRO A 42 -7.52 2.13 0.56
N MET A 43 -7.07 3.31 0.99
CA MET A 43 -6.12 4.13 0.22
C MET A 43 -4.78 3.40 -0.01
N CYS A 44 -4.24 2.79 1.05
CA CYS A 44 -2.97 2.08 0.99
C CYS A 44 -3.08 0.77 0.20
N PHE A 45 -4.21 0.05 0.33
CA PHE A 45 -4.51 -1.09 -0.55
C PHE A 45 -4.53 -0.70 -2.03
N GLY A 46 -5.19 0.42 -2.35
CA GLY A 46 -5.18 0.97 -3.71
C GLY A 46 -3.77 1.29 -4.20
N ALA A 47 -2.94 1.92 -3.35
CA ALA A 47 -1.55 2.22 -3.70
C ALA A 47 -0.70 0.96 -3.95
N VAL A 48 -0.87 -0.09 -3.13
CA VAL A 48 -0.20 -1.39 -3.32
C VAL A 48 -0.63 -2.03 -4.65
N HIS A 49 -1.93 -1.98 -4.98
CA HIS A 49 -2.45 -2.51 -6.24
C HIS A 49 -1.91 -1.72 -7.46
N LEU A 50 -1.94 -0.39 -7.41
CA LEU A 50 -1.45 0.48 -8.48
C LEU A 50 0.06 0.36 -8.70
N SER A 51 0.83 0.11 -7.64
CA SER A 51 2.28 -0.12 -7.72
C SER A 51 2.65 -1.54 -8.15
N ARG A 52 1.66 -2.42 -8.41
CA ARG A 52 1.85 -3.81 -8.86
C ARG A 52 2.64 -4.68 -7.89
N ILE A 53 2.70 -4.34 -6.61
CA ILE A 53 3.42 -5.13 -5.61
C ILE A 53 2.85 -6.54 -5.54
N LYS A 54 3.72 -7.54 -5.63
CA LYS A 54 3.34 -8.95 -5.76
C LYS A 54 2.67 -9.52 -4.52
N LYS A 55 3.10 -9.07 -3.34
CA LYS A 55 2.67 -9.63 -2.07
C LYS A 55 2.62 -8.57 -0.98
N LEU A 56 1.52 -8.54 -0.24
CA LEU A 56 1.32 -7.75 0.97
C LEU A 56 1.19 -8.72 2.16
N VAL A 57 1.99 -8.49 3.20
CA VAL A 57 1.95 -9.21 4.47
C VAL A 57 1.68 -8.21 5.58
N TYR A 58 0.75 -8.50 6.49
CA TYR A 58 0.48 -7.63 7.64
C TYR A 58 0.33 -8.41 8.95
N GLY A 59 0.72 -7.78 10.06
CA GLY A 59 0.83 -8.43 11.37
C GLY A 59 -0.47 -8.54 12.17
N ALA A 60 -1.33 -7.52 12.10
CA ALA A 60 -2.62 -7.48 12.80
C ALA A 60 -3.75 -7.12 11.83
N LYS A 61 -4.92 -7.74 11.98
CA LYS A 61 -6.13 -7.34 11.25
C LYS A 61 -6.59 -5.98 11.76
N ALA A 62 -7.14 -5.15 10.89
CA ALA A 62 -7.77 -3.92 11.33
C ALA A 62 -9.19 -4.25 11.81
N GLU A 63 -9.43 -4.30 13.13
CA GLU A 63 -10.77 -4.56 13.65
C GLU A 63 -11.78 -3.46 13.27
N ALA A 64 -11.30 -2.28 12.86
CA ALA A 64 -12.12 -1.15 12.44
C ALA A 64 -12.46 -1.11 10.92
N ALA A 65 -11.80 -1.92 10.08
CA ALA A 65 -12.02 -1.92 8.63
C ALA A 65 -12.81 -3.18 8.22
N ILE A 66 -14.09 -3.24 8.62
CA ILE A 66 -14.96 -4.34 8.22
C ILE A 66 -15.25 -4.24 6.71
N ALA A 67 -14.77 -5.26 5.99
CA ALA A 67 -15.07 -5.67 4.63
C ALA A 67 -14.75 -4.67 3.50
N ILE A 68 -13.62 -4.88 2.83
CA ILE A 68 -13.47 -4.51 1.42
C ILE A 68 -13.21 -5.77 0.62
N ASP A 69 -14.27 -6.29 -0.01
CA ASP A 69 -14.19 -7.27 -1.08
C ASP A 69 -13.58 -6.57 -2.31
N LEU A 70 -12.25 -6.54 -2.39
CA LEU A 70 -11.52 -6.07 -3.58
C LEU A 70 -11.43 -7.21 -4.61
N GLN A 71 -12.58 -7.66 -5.12
CA GLN A 71 -12.61 -8.38 -6.38
C GLN A 71 -12.37 -7.40 -7.53
N CYS A 72 -11.10 -7.03 -7.76
CA CYS A 72 -10.65 -6.57 -9.06
C CYS A 72 -10.16 -7.78 -9.88
N THR A 73 -11.06 -8.72 -10.13
CA THR A 73 -10.90 -9.67 -11.24
C THR A 73 -11.23 -8.92 -12.53
N THR A 74 -10.17 -8.58 -13.28
CA THR A 74 -10.19 -8.53 -14.75
C THR A 74 -11.18 -7.56 -15.43
N LEU A 75 -10.72 -6.34 -15.70
CA LEU A 75 -11.14 -5.51 -16.84
C LEU A 75 -9.83 -4.84 -17.31
N LEU A 76 -9.21 -5.16 -18.46
CA LEU A 76 -9.73 -5.07 -19.83
C LEU A 76 -10.66 -3.87 -20.01
#